data_AF-A0AAW1MI79-F1
#
_entry.id   AF-A0AAW1MI79-F1
#
_cell.length_a   1.000
_cell.length_b   1.000
_cell.length_c   1.000
_cell.angle_alpha   90.00
_cell.angle_beta   90.00
_cell.angle_gamma   90.00
#
_symmetry.space_group_name_H-M   'P 1'
#
loop_
_entity.id
_entity.type
_entity.pdbx_description
1 polymer ?
#
loop_
_entity_poly.entity_id
_entity_poly.type
_entity_poly.pdbx_seq_one_letter_code
_entity_poly.pdbx_strand_id
1 'polypeptide(L)'
;MSLRSSGQVHAAQMSLRSSGQVHAAQGLRSSGQVHAAQVLKDVTSTSPTRASKYISAVRSQNEVPLTPDEALSLMIEKGESKRSYQLSRNAARAHNCKLYPSYHEVEKARNRCYPSVVYTTVSESCAQIKLQALLDHTTYRIIQLQAVTDIEQQIGGLAPYATVQNGKSISVTYCMSFTMIDGKVCNAVTGTTSAQRCFLCKATSKQFNDIDNIIKMDITTDNLRFGISTLHAWIRFFDCCLHLSYKLTTEKWQARQEEVKRNVKMRKEEIQTQFKIKLGTKGDTLAYKLFSYSDICIG
;
A
#
# COMPACT_ATOMS: atom_id res chain seq x y z
N MET A 1 70.80 -51.27 10.80
CA MET A 1 69.95 -50.06 10.92
C MET A 1 69.88 -49.40 9.54
N SER A 2 68.79 -48.78 9.06
CA SER A 2 67.36 -48.87 9.42
C SER A 2 66.55 -48.22 8.29
N LEU A 3 66.01 -49.00 7.34
CA LEU A 3 65.17 -48.49 6.23
C LEU A 3 64.02 -49.45 5.87
N ARG A 4 63.20 -49.78 6.88
CA ARG A 4 61.83 -50.33 6.71
C ARG A 4 60.89 -49.62 7.69
N SER A 5 60.39 -48.42 7.34
CA SER A 5 59.51 -47.67 8.26
C SER A 5 58.47 -46.74 7.63
N SER A 6 58.61 -46.27 6.39
CA SER A 6 57.63 -45.30 5.83
C SER A 6 56.51 -45.95 5.01
N GLY A 7 56.84 -46.74 3.98
CA GLY A 7 55.83 -47.31 3.07
C GLY A 7 54.90 -48.36 3.70
N GLN A 8 55.45 -49.26 4.53
CA GLN A 8 54.66 -50.31 5.18
C GLN A 8 53.71 -49.78 6.26
N VAL A 9 54.10 -48.73 6.98
CA VAL A 9 53.27 -48.12 8.04
C VAL A 9 52.08 -47.37 7.43
N HIS A 10 52.28 -46.68 6.31
CA HIS A 10 51.21 -45.98 5.60
C HIS A 10 50.16 -46.95 5.00
N ALA A 11 50.60 -48.10 4.48
CA ALA A 11 49.72 -49.16 3.99
C ALA A 11 48.93 -49.83 5.13
N ALA A 12 49.59 -50.13 6.25
CA ALA A 12 48.94 -50.67 7.45
C ALA A 12 47.88 -49.70 8.02
N GLN A 13 48.19 -48.41 8.10
CA GLN A 13 47.23 -47.39 8.55
C GLN A 13 46.01 -47.24 7.64
N MET A 14 46.16 -47.41 6.32
CA MET A 14 45.01 -47.44 5.41
C MET A 14 44.13 -48.69 5.59
N SER A 15 44.75 -49.87 5.77
CA SER A 15 44.03 -51.14 5.99
C SER A 15 43.27 -51.20 7.33
N LEU A 16 43.85 -50.61 8.38
CA LEU A 16 43.18 -50.47 9.69
C LEU A 16 41.98 -49.50 9.61
N ARG A 17 42.10 -48.41 8.85
CA ARG A 17 41.00 -47.44 8.65
C ARG A 17 39.82 -48.02 7.87
N SER A 18 40.05 -48.81 6.82
CA SER A 18 38.97 -49.47 6.08
C SER A 18 38.27 -50.53 6.93
N SER A 19 39.02 -51.33 7.69
CA SER A 19 38.48 -52.37 8.57
C SER A 19 37.54 -51.79 9.65
N GLY A 20 37.96 -50.71 10.33
CA GLY A 20 37.13 -50.04 11.34
C GLY A 20 35.82 -49.46 10.79
N GLN A 21 35.82 -48.96 9.55
CA GLN A 21 34.63 -48.44 8.89
C GLN A 21 33.60 -49.54 8.55
N VAL A 22 34.08 -50.73 8.13
CA VAL A 22 33.22 -51.89 7.87
C VAL A 22 32.54 -52.37 9.15
N HIS A 23 33.29 -52.50 10.25
CA HIS A 23 32.72 -52.87 11.55
C HIS A 23 31.69 -51.86 12.06
N ALA A 24 31.95 -50.54 11.91
CA ALA A 24 30.98 -49.50 12.28
C ALA A 24 29.68 -49.59 11.45
N ALA A 25 29.78 -49.79 10.12
CA ALA A 25 28.62 -49.97 9.26
C ALA A 25 27.82 -51.24 9.61
N GLN A 26 28.49 -52.30 10.04
CA GLN A 26 27.85 -53.57 10.41
C GLN A 26 27.14 -53.47 11.77
N GLY A 27 27.73 -52.79 12.76
CA GLY A 27 27.09 -52.50 14.04
C GLY A 27 25.83 -51.62 13.91
N LEU A 28 25.83 -50.65 12.99
CA LEU A 28 24.64 -49.84 12.67
C LEU A 28 23.52 -50.66 12.01
N ARG A 29 23.83 -51.77 11.33
CA ARG A 29 22.81 -52.68 10.76
C ARG A 29 22.21 -53.58 11.82
N SER A 30 23.01 -54.11 12.75
CA SER A 30 22.50 -54.95 13.84
C SER A 30 21.68 -54.17 14.87
N SER A 31 21.81 -52.84 14.95
CA SER A 31 20.92 -51.96 15.72
C SER A 31 19.69 -51.47 14.95
N GLY A 32 19.43 -51.99 13.75
CA GLY A 32 18.27 -51.63 12.92
C GLY A 32 18.41 -50.32 12.13
N GLN A 33 19.52 -49.58 12.28
CA GLN A 33 19.74 -48.27 11.64
C GLN A 33 20.26 -48.41 10.19
N VAL A 34 19.52 -49.15 9.35
CA VAL A 34 19.92 -49.53 7.99
C VAL A 34 20.28 -48.31 7.12
N HIS A 35 19.50 -47.22 7.20
CA HIS A 35 19.78 -46.00 6.45
C HIS A 35 21.05 -45.28 6.92
N ALA A 36 21.34 -45.26 8.24
CA ALA A 36 22.57 -44.67 8.76
C ALA A 36 23.81 -45.45 8.31
N ALA A 37 23.74 -46.79 8.31
CA ALA A 37 24.78 -47.65 7.76
C ALA A 37 25.01 -47.41 6.26
N GLN A 38 23.94 -47.16 5.48
CA GLN A 38 24.06 -46.85 4.05
C GLN A 38 24.68 -45.47 3.81
N VAL A 39 24.28 -44.44 4.56
CA VAL A 39 24.91 -43.10 4.48
C VAL A 39 26.39 -43.18 4.85
N LEU A 40 26.76 -43.91 5.90
CA LEU A 40 28.15 -44.11 6.30
C LEU A 40 28.97 -44.80 5.20
N LYS A 41 28.42 -45.83 4.55
CA LYS A 41 29.04 -46.49 3.40
C LYS A 41 29.20 -45.54 2.22
N ASP A 42 28.14 -44.83 1.84
CA ASP A 42 28.13 -43.90 0.70
C ASP A 42 29.21 -42.81 0.85
N VAL A 43 29.25 -42.19 2.04
CA VAL A 43 30.15 -41.09 2.40
C VAL A 43 31.62 -41.53 2.45
N THR A 44 31.91 -42.77 2.83
CA THR A 44 33.28 -43.28 2.95
C THR A 44 33.81 -43.96 1.68
N SER A 45 32.97 -44.68 0.93
CA SER A 45 33.45 -45.63 -0.11
C SER A 45 33.43 -45.12 -1.56
N THR A 46 32.81 -43.96 -1.86
CA THR A 46 32.60 -43.55 -3.27
C THR A 46 33.36 -42.31 -3.74
N SER A 47 33.58 -41.30 -2.90
CA SER A 47 34.43 -40.14 -3.23
C SER A 47 34.70 -39.28 -1.99
N PRO A 48 35.94 -38.75 -1.79
CA PRO A 48 36.22 -37.76 -0.73
C PRO A 48 35.29 -36.54 -0.76
N THR A 49 34.75 -36.18 -1.93
CA THR A 49 33.85 -35.03 -2.09
C THR A 49 32.42 -35.28 -1.63
N ARG A 50 31.99 -36.55 -1.48
CA ARG A 50 30.60 -36.89 -1.11
C ARG A 50 30.29 -36.57 0.34
N ALA A 51 31.28 -36.72 1.23
CA ALA A 51 31.22 -36.22 2.60
C ALA A 51 30.91 -34.71 2.65
N SER A 52 31.67 -33.91 1.91
CA SER A 52 31.49 -32.45 1.84
C SER A 52 30.12 -32.07 1.29
N LYS A 53 29.62 -32.78 0.25
CA LYS A 53 28.27 -32.58 -0.28
C LYS A 53 27.20 -32.87 0.78
N TYR A 54 27.28 -34.01 1.48
CA TYR A 54 26.32 -34.37 2.53
C TYR A 54 26.33 -33.33 3.67
N ILE A 55 27.50 -32.91 4.13
CA ILE A 55 27.65 -31.87 5.16
C ILE A 55 27.06 -30.53 4.69
N SER A 56 27.26 -30.16 3.42
CA SER A 56 26.68 -28.92 2.87
C SER A 56 25.14 -28.95 2.82
N ALA A 57 24.55 -30.09 2.45
CA ALA A 57 23.09 -30.26 2.37
C ALA A 57 22.42 -30.36 3.75
N VAL A 58 23.09 -30.93 4.75
CA VAL A 58 22.59 -30.97 6.14
C VAL A 58 22.72 -29.62 6.84
N ARG A 59 23.72 -28.81 6.48
CA ARG A 59 23.93 -27.47 7.06
C ARG A 59 23.11 -26.37 6.41
N SER A 60 22.61 -26.57 5.19
CA SER A 60 21.66 -25.64 4.58
C SER A 60 20.30 -25.77 5.23
N GLN A 61 20.02 -24.94 6.24
CA GLN A 61 18.64 -24.51 6.44
C GLN A 61 18.20 -23.79 5.16
N ASN A 62 17.08 -24.22 4.59
CA ASN A 62 16.52 -23.62 3.39
C ASN A 62 15.91 -22.27 3.75
N GLU A 63 16.73 -21.22 3.82
CA GLU A 63 16.26 -19.84 3.77
C GLU A 63 15.41 -19.68 2.50
N VAL A 64 14.11 -19.48 2.67
CA VAL A 64 13.21 -19.13 1.57
C VAL A 64 13.42 -17.64 1.29
N PRO A 65 13.99 -17.25 0.13
CA PRO A 65 14.15 -15.84 -0.21
C PRO A 65 12.78 -15.22 -0.48
N LEU A 66 12.63 -13.92 -0.20
CA LEU A 66 11.48 -13.16 -0.67
C LEU A 66 11.39 -13.27 -2.19
N THR A 67 10.18 -13.49 -2.69
CA THR A 67 9.88 -13.35 -4.11
C THR A 67 10.11 -11.90 -4.56
N PRO A 68 10.31 -11.65 -5.86
CA PRO A 68 10.45 -10.29 -6.38
C PRO A 68 9.26 -9.37 -6.07
N ASP A 69 8.05 -9.93 -5.98
CA ASP A 69 6.82 -9.18 -5.69
C ASP A 69 6.66 -8.88 -4.18
N GLU A 70 6.97 -9.83 -3.29
CA GLU A 70 7.02 -9.58 -1.83
C GLU A 70 8.09 -8.54 -1.48
N ALA A 71 9.28 -8.64 -2.08
CA ALA A 71 10.34 -7.67 -1.89
C ALA A 71 9.97 -6.27 -2.43
N LEU A 72 9.17 -6.20 -3.51
CA LEU A 72 8.61 -4.94 -4.00
C LEU A 72 7.57 -4.35 -3.05
N SER A 73 6.65 -5.17 -2.50
CA SER A 73 5.66 -4.73 -1.50
C SER A 73 6.36 -4.13 -0.28
N LEU A 74 7.35 -4.86 0.26
CA LEU A 74 8.13 -4.45 1.42
C LEU A 74 8.90 -3.13 1.17
N MET A 75 9.40 -2.91 -0.04
CA MET A 75 10.02 -1.63 -0.42
C MET A 75 8.99 -0.48 -0.44
N ILE A 76 7.78 -0.72 -0.95
CA ILE A 76 6.72 0.30 -1.05
C ILE A 76 6.20 0.66 0.35
N GLU A 77 5.89 -0.34 1.18
CA GLU A 77 5.42 -0.15 2.56
C GLU A 77 6.41 0.62 3.43
N LYS A 78 7.72 0.40 3.24
CA LYS A 78 8.80 1.11 3.94
C LYS A 78 9.12 2.50 3.35
N GLY A 79 8.60 2.83 2.16
CA GLY A 79 9.08 4.00 1.40
C GLY A 79 10.57 3.92 1.01
N GLU A 80 11.08 2.70 0.79
CA GLU A 80 12.52 2.43 0.69
C GLU A 80 13.11 2.76 -0.71
N SER A 81 14.23 3.49 -0.73
CA SER A 81 14.96 3.80 -1.97
C SER A 81 15.78 2.61 -2.48
N LYS A 82 16.11 2.60 -3.80
CA LYS A 82 17.05 1.63 -4.42
C LYS A 82 18.35 1.48 -3.62
N ARG A 83 18.93 2.59 -3.15
CA ARG A 83 20.16 2.61 -2.36
C ARG A 83 19.97 1.91 -1.01
N SER A 84 18.89 2.24 -0.30
CA SER A 84 18.60 1.62 1.00
C SER A 84 18.37 0.12 0.86
N TYR A 85 17.54 -0.31 -0.11
CA TYR A 85 17.31 -1.74 -0.38
C TYR A 85 18.61 -2.49 -0.70
N GLN A 86 19.51 -1.88 -1.49
CA GLN A 86 20.83 -2.44 -1.78
C GLN A 86 21.72 -2.54 -0.53
N LEU A 87 21.68 -1.57 0.39
CA LEU A 87 22.38 -1.64 1.68
C LEU A 87 21.82 -2.77 2.55
N SER A 88 20.51 -2.83 2.74
CA SER A 88 19.79 -3.89 3.48
C SER A 88 20.14 -5.28 2.96
N ARG A 89 20.16 -5.46 1.64
CA ARG A 89 20.57 -6.70 0.97
C ARG A 89 22.04 -7.02 1.12
N ASN A 90 22.93 -6.03 1.07
CA ASN A 90 24.37 -6.25 1.22
C ASN A 90 24.73 -6.61 2.67
N ALA A 91 24.07 -6.01 3.66
CA ALA A 91 24.18 -6.38 5.06
C ALA A 91 23.73 -7.83 5.28
N ALA A 92 22.54 -8.21 4.81
CA ALA A 92 22.06 -9.60 4.89
C ALA A 92 23.07 -10.60 4.29
N ARG A 93 23.62 -10.28 3.11
CA ARG A 93 24.65 -11.09 2.43
C ARG A 93 25.96 -11.20 3.21
N ALA A 94 26.40 -10.13 3.88
CA ALA A 94 27.59 -10.17 4.75
C ALA A 94 27.39 -11.11 5.95
N HIS A 95 26.15 -11.26 6.42
CA HIS A 95 25.75 -12.23 7.45
C HIS A 95 25.31 -13.59 6.86
N ASN A 96 25.71 -13.91 5.62
CA ASN A 96 25.37 -15.13 4.86
C ASN A 96 23.88 -15.36 4.56
N CYS A 97 23.00 -14.41 4.89
CA CYS A 97 21.57 -14.49 4.64
C CYS A 97 21.19 -14.05 3.21
N LYS A 98 20.42 -14.88 2.51
CA LYS A 98 20.00 -14.69 1.12
C LYS A 98 18.53 -14.27 0.98
N LEU A 99 17.93 -13.74 2.05
CA LEU A 99 16.52 -13.30 2.11
C LEU A 99 16.11 -12.36 0.95
N TYR A 100 16.96 -11.40 0.57
CA TYR A 100 16.58 -10.36 -0.39
C TYR A 100 16.96 -10.68 -1.85
N PRO A 101 15.99 -10.74 -2.79
CA PRO A 101 16.26 -10.94 -4.22
C PRO A 101 17.08 -9.78 -4.81
N SER A 102 17.63 -9.98 -6.00
CA SER A 102 18.39 -8.90 -6.65
C SER A 102 17.49 -7.71 -6.99
N TYR A 103 18.02 -6.49 -6.89
CA TYR A 103 17.25 -5.29 -7.25
C TYR A 103 16.76 -5.35 -8.70
N HIS A 104 17.50 -5.99 -9.62
CA HIS A 104 17.07 -6.22 -11.00
C HIS A 104 15.80 -7.10 -11.10
N GLU A 105 15.62 -8.08 -10.23
CA GLU A 105 14.39 -8.88 -10.20
C GLU A 105 13.23 -8.08 -9.60
N VAL A 106 13.47 -7.25 -8.58
CA VAL A 106 12.48 -6.30 -8.04
C VAL A 106 12.10 -5.22 -9.05
N GLU A 107 13.04 -4.78 -9.89
CA GLU A 107 12.84 -3.83 -10.97
C GLU A 107 12.02 -4.44 -12.12
N LYS A 108 12.27 -5.72 -12.48
CA LYS A 108 11.35 -6.48 -13.35
C LYS A 108 9.96 -6.59 -12.74
N ALA A 109 9.85 -6.93 -11.45
CA ALA A 109 8.56 -7.03 -10.77
C ALA A 109 7.77 -5.72 -10.86
N ARG A 110 8.44 -4.60 -10.58
CA ARG A 110 7.92 -3.24 -10.71
C ARG A 110 7.50 -2.92 -12.15
N ASN A 111 8.31 -3.28 -13.14
CA ASN A 111 8.02 -3.02 -14.54
C ASN A 111 6.79 -3.82 -15.04
N ARG A 112 6.55 -5.04 -14.52
CA ARG A 112 5.29 -5.79 -14.75
C ARG A 112 4.06 -5.11 -14.13
N CYS A 113 4.25 -4.19 -13.16
CA CYS A 113 3.16 -3.43 -12.55
C CYS A 113 2.82 -2.17 -13.34
N TYR A 114 3.67 -1.68 -14.25
CA TYR A 114 3.36 -0.52 -15.07
C TYR A 114 2.49 -0.88 -16.28
N PRO A 115 1.47 -0.06 -16.60
CA PRO A 115 0.71 -0.18 -17.84
C PRO A 115 1.60 0.15 -19.05
N SER A 116 1.14 -0.22 -20.26
CA SER A 116 1.94 -0.03 -21.48
C SER A 116 2.30 1.43 -21.71
N VAL A 117 3.60 1.68 -21.93
CA VAL A 117 4.17 3.01 -22.22
C VAL A 117 3.56 3.66 -23.46
N VAL A 118 3.03 2.88 -24.40
CA VAL A 118 2.35 3.37 -25.62
C VAL A 118 1.13 4.24 -25.30
N TYR A 119 0.51 4.04 -24.14
CA TYR A 119 -0.67 4.80 -23.70
C TYR A 119 -0.36 5.88 -22.66
N THR A 120 0.92 6.11 -22.37
CA THR A 120 1.39 7.04 -21.34
C THR A 120 2.12 8.21 -21.99
N THR A 121 1.69 9.43 -21.68
CA THR A 121 2.34 10.67 -22.13
C THR A 121 2.97 11.35 -20.92
N VAL A 122 4.27 11.57 -20.95
CA VAL A 122 5.01 12.31 -19.92
C VAL A 122 5.61 13.56 -20.55
N SER A 123 5.34 14.71 -19.93
CA SER A 123 5.91 16.01 -20.23
C SER A 123 6.56 16.57 -18.96
N GLU A 124 7.28 17.69 -19.07
CA GLU A 124 7.91 18.34 -17.92
C GLU A 124 6.91 18.82 -16.84
N SER A 125 5.67 19.13 -17.25
CA SER A 125 4.63 19.72 -16.38
C SER A 125 3.49 18.77 -16.02
N CYS A 126 3.28 17.68 -16.77
CA CYS A 126 2.26 16.69 -16.46
C CYS A 126 2.58 15.29 -17.01
N ALA A 127 2.04 14.26 -16.34
CA ALA A 127 1.96 12.90 -16.85
C ALA A 127 0.49 12.49 -16.96
N GLN A 128 0.13 11.85 -18.06
CA GLN A 128 -1.24 11.41 -18.37
C GLN A 128 -1.21 9.99 -18.96
N ILE A 129 -2.29 9.25 -18.76
CA ILE A 129 -2.45 7.90 -19.31
C ILE A 129 -3.85 7.75 -19.90
N LYS A 130 -3.97 7.07 -21.05
CA LYS A 130 -5.29 6.65 -21.56
C LYS A 130 -5.90 5.71 -20.53
N LEU A 131 -6.95 6.18 -19.87
CA LEU A 131 -7.51 5.51 -18.71
C LEU A 131 -8.04 4.09 -19.04
N GLN A 132 -8.40 3.77 -20.29
CA GLN A 132 -8.79 2.40 -20.70
C GLN A 132 -7.61 1.44 -20.53
N ALA A 133 -6.41 1.86 -20.93
CA ALA A 133 -5.20 1.07 -20.73
C ALA A 133 -4.85 0.90 -19.25
N LEU A 134 -5.18 1.89 -18.41
CA LEU A 134 -5.03 1.77 -16.96
C LEU A 134 -6.04 0.75 -16.39
N LEU A 135 -7.30 0.79 -16.80
CA LEU A 135 -8.34 -0.13 -16.33
C LEU A 135 -8.14 -1.56 -16.83
N ASP A 136 -7.76 -1.76 -18.10
CA ASP A 136 -7.47 -3.09 -18.65
C ASP A 136 -6.27 -3.72 -17.95
N HIS A 137 -5.21 -2.94 -17.71
CA HIS A 137 -4.03 -3.40 -16.99
C HIS A 137 -4.33 -3.68 -15.51
N THR A 138 -5.10 -2.81 -14.86
CA THR A 138 -5.53 -3.02 -13.46
C THR A 138 -6.41 -4.26 -13.34
N THR A 139 -7.36 -4.45 -14.26
CA THR A 139 -8.24 -5.62 -14.32
C THR A 139 -7.46 -6.90 -14.59
N TYR A 140 -6.49 -6.88 -15.52
CA TYR A 140 -5.56 -7.99 -15.72
C TYR A 140 -4.79 -8.32 -14.43
N ARG A 141 -4.24 -7.32 -13.74
CA ARG A 141 -3.52 -7.52 -12.47
C ARG A 141 -4.42 -8.06 -11.35
N ILE A 142 -5.66 -7.58 -11.23
CA ILE A 142 -6.66 -8.09 -10.27
C ILE A 142 -7.07 -9.52 -10.62
N ILE A 143 -7.25 -9.86 -11.91
CA ILE A 143 -7.56 -11.23 -12.35
C ILE A 143 -6.41 -12.20 -12.04
N GLN A 144 -5.16 -11.75 -12.04
CA GLN A 144 -4.00 -12.55 -11.61
C GLN A 144 -3.88 -12.70 -10.07
N LEU A 145 -4.66 -11.96 -9.28
CA LEU A 145 -4.58 -11.92 -7.80
C LEU A 145 -5.87 -12.38 -7.09
N GLN A 146 -7.01 -12.35 -7.79
CA GLN A 146 -8.40 -12.61 -7.37
C GLN A 146 -8.73 -12.74 -5.87
N ALA A 147 -8.81 -11.59 -5.21
CA ALA A 147 -9.87 -11.30 -4.23
C ALA A 147 -10.24 -9.80 -4.24
N VAL A 148 -11.48 -9.51 -4.61
CA VAL A 148 -12.21 -8.22 -4.48
C VAL A 148 -11.72 -7.01 -5.32
N THR A 149 -12.74 -6.34 -5.87
CA THR A 149 -12.79 -5.20 -6.81
C THR A 149 -12.31 -3.86 -6.26
N ASP A 150 -12.02 -2.92 -7.20
CA ASP A 150 -12.31 -1.46 -7.20
C ASP A 150 -11.23 -0.70 -8.02
N ILE A 151 -11.35 0.55 -8.52
CA ILE A 151 -12.40 1.59 -8.39
C ILE A 151 -12.62 2.37 -9.72
N GLU A 152 -13.28 3.55 -9.69
CA GLU A 152 -14.39 3.85 -10.59
C GLU A 152 -14.39 5.25 -11.30
N GLN A 153 -13.86 5.40 -12.56
CA GLN A 153 -14.42 6.32 -13.60
C GLN A 153 -13.76 6.31 -15.00
N GLN A 154 -14.49 5.95 -16.07
CA GLN A 154 -14.22 6.35 -17.49
C GLN A 154 -15.40 5.97 -18.44
N ILE A 155 -16.59 5.81 -17.87
CA ILE A 155 -17.45 4.65 -18.14
C ILE A 155 -18.07 4.62 -19.54
N GLY A 156 -18.48 5.79 -20.05
CA GLY A 156 -19.41 5.88 -21.17
C GLY A 156 -18.91 5.32 -22.50
N GLY A 157 -17.62 4.99 -22.62
CA GLY A 157 -17.02 4.36 -23.80
C GLY A 157 -16.13 3.16 -23.50
N LEU A 158 -16.26 2.54 -22.32
CA LEU A 158 -15.47 1.37 -21.96
C LEU A 158 -15.97 0.13 -22.70
N ALA A 159 -15.09 -0.50 -23.48
CA ALA A 159 -15.32 -1.86 -23.93
C ALA A 159 -15.22 -2.82 -22.73
N PRO A 160 -16.11 -3.82 -22.60
CA PRO A 160 -15.95 -4.89 -21.62
C PRO A 160 -14.61 -5.61 -21.85
N TYR A 161 -13.86 -5.86 -20.78
CA TYR A 161 -12.66 -6.67 -20.88
C TYR A 161 -13.07 -8.14 -21.04
N ALA A 162 -12.54 -8.83 -22.06
CA ALA A 162 -12.82 -10.23 -22.32
C ALA A 162 -11.51 -11.01 -22.46
N THR A 163 -11.40 -12.14 -21.76
CA THR A 163 -10.22 -13.01 -21.81
C THR A 163 -10.61 -14.48 -21.61
N VAL A 164 -9.70 -15.40 -21.93
CA VAL A 164 -9.80 -16.82 -21.56
C VAL A 164 -8.67 -17.14 -20.61
N GLN A 165 -9.00 -17.53 -19.38
CA GLN A 165 -8.04 -17.94 -18.35
C GLN A 165 -8.40 -19.35 -17.88
N ASN A 166 -7.44 -20.26 -17.87
CA ASN A 166 -7.62 -21.67 -17.49
C ASN A 166 -8.84 -22.34 -18.16
N GLY A 167 -9.04 -22.06 -19.46
CA GLY A 167 -10.15 -22.59 -20.26
C GLY A 167 -11.52 -21.96 -20.01
N LYS A 168 -11.64 -20.99 -19.09
CA LYS A 168 -12.88 -20.26 -18.81
C LYS A 168 -12.86 -18.89 -19.50
N SER A 169 -13.94 -18.55 -20.20
CA SER A 169 -14.18 -17.18 -20.65
C SER A 169 -14.57 -16.32 -19.47
N ILE A 170 -13.89 -15.19 -19.30
CA ILE A 170 -14.18 -14.17 -18.29
C ILE A 170 -14.47 -12.88 -19.04
N SER A 171 -15.63 -12.27 -18.77
CA SER A 171 -15.97 -10.93 -19.22
C SER A 171 -16.21 -10.03 -18.00
N VAL A 172 -15.61 -8.84 -18.01
CA VAL A 172 -15.73 -7.83 -16.96
C VAL A 172 -16.34 -6.57 -17.55
N THR A 173 -17.52 -6.22 -17.05
CA THR A 173 -18.22 -4.95 -17.33
C THR A 173 -17.99 -3.98 -16.19
N TYR A 174 -17.70 -2.72 -16.51
CA TYR A 174 -17.41 -1.68 -15.53
C TYR A 174 -18.62 -0.75 -15.35
N CYS A 175 -19.19 -0.69 -14.15
CA CYS A 175 -19.98 0.47 -13.71
C CYS A 175 -19.04 1.44 -13.00
N MET A 176 -19.30 2.76 -12.96
CA MET A 176 -18.44 3.66 -12.18
C MET A 176 -19.14 4.93 -11.61
N SER A 177 -18.89 5.25 -10.34
CA SER A 177 -19.56 6.29 -9.52
C SER A 177 -18.59 7.36 -8.99
N PHE A 178 -18.92 8.65 -9.11
CA PHE A 178 -17.97 9.74 -8.85
C PHE A 178 -18.13 10.37 -7.46
N THR A 179 -17.98 9.56 -6.41
CA THR A 179 -18.29 9.97 -5.03
C THR A 179 -17.12 10.61 -4.27
N MET A 180 -15.87 10.42 -4.73
CA MET A 180 -14.67 11.01 -4.13
C MET A 180 -14.40 12.44 -4.62
N ILE A 181 -15.43 13.29 -4.60
CA ILE A 181 -15.41 14.65 -5.10
C ILE A 181 -15.72 15.65 -3.97
N ASP A 182 -15.05 16.81 -3.99
CA ASP A 182 -15.33 17.90 -3.06
C ASP A 182 -16.58 18.70 -3.48
N GLY A 183 -17.31 19.25 -2.50
CA GLY A 183 -18.54 20.02 -2.76
C GLY A 183 -18.33 21.27 -3.64
N LYS A 184 -17.14 21.90 -3.66
CA LYS A 184 -16.83 22.99 -4.59
C LYS A 184 -16.69 22.48 -6.02
N VAL A 185 -15.94 21.39 -6.25
CA VAL A 185 -15.83 20.76 -7.58
C VAL A 185 -17.20 20.23 -8.03
N CYS A 186 -18.04 19.65 -7.15
CA CYS A 186 -19.44 19.33 -7.47
C CYS A 186 -20.20 20.56 -7.99
N ASN A 187 -20.07 21.70 -7.33
CA ASN A 187 -20.75 22.92 -7.75
C ASN A 187 -20.24 23.41 -9.11
N ALA A 188 -18.94 23.38 -9.37
CA ALA A 188 -18.36 23.72 -10.68
C ALA A 188 -18.83 22.77 -11.80
N VAL A 189 -18.74 21.45 -11.58
CA VAL A 189 -19.14 20.40 -12.55
C VAL A 189 -20.65 20.42 -12.83
N THR A 190 -21.48 20.81 -11.86
CA THR A 190 -22.94 20.87 -12.01
C THR A 190 -23.47 22.25 -12.44
N GLY A 191 -22.59 23.16 -12.87
CA GLY A 191 -22.96 24.53 -13.29
C GLY A 191 -23.57 25.38 -12.17
N THR A 192 -23.38 25.01 -10.90
CA THR A 192 -23.98 25.69 -9.76
C THR A 192 -23.16 26.95 -9.44
N THR A 193 -23.75 28.12 -9.71
CA THR A 193 -23.08 29.44 -9.69
C THR A 193 -22.46 29.85 -8.35
N SER A 194 -22.78 29.17 -7.24
CA SER A 194 -22.24 29.49 -5.92
C SER A 194 -21.96 28.24 -5.11
N ALA A 195 -20.78 28.20 -4.47
CA ALA A 195 -20.36 27.14 -3.57
C ALA A 195 -21.22 27.02 -2.28
N GLN A 196 -22.10 27.99 -2.01
CA GLN A 196 -23.02 27.99 -0.86
C GLN A 196 -24.43 27.46 -1.21
N ARG A 197 -24.65 27.00 -2.44
CA ARG A 197 -25.90 26.35 -2.86
C ARG A 197 -25.75 24.83 -2.86
N CYS A 198 -26.85 24.12 -2.62
CA CYS A 198 -26.87 22.66 -2.72
C CYS A 198 -26.77 22.24 -4.19
N PHE A 199 -25.80 21.41 -4.57
CA PHE A 199 -25.68 20.95 -5.97
C PHE A 199 -26.84 20.05 -6.42
N LEU A 200 -27.58 19.42 -5.49
CA LEU A 200 -28.74 18.56 -5.76
C LEU A 200 -30.02 19.36 -6.06
N CYS A 201 -30.52 20.16 -5.11
CA CYS A 201 -31.78 20.93 -5.23
C CYS A 201 -31.59 22.41 -5.59
N LYS A 202 -30.35 22.87 -5.77
CA LYS A 202 -29.97 24.28 -6.00
C LYS A 202 -30.44 25.27 -4.92
N ALA A 203 -30.98 24.82 -3.79
CA ALA A 203 -31.44 25.69 -2.70
C ALA A 203 -30.30 26.50 -2.05
N THR A 204 -30.65 27.69 -1.57
CA THR A 204 -29.77 28.59 -0.80
C THR A 204 -29.94 28.36 0.71
N SER A 205 -28.96 28.79 1.51
CA SER A 205 -29.03 28.69 2.98
C SER A 205 -30.26 29.39 3.59
N LYS A 206 -30.82 30.41 2.93
CA LYS A 206 -32.07 31.06 3.38
C LYS A 206 -33.29 30.15 3.18
N GLN A 207 -33.33 29.39 2.08
CA GLN A 207 -34.41 28.44 1.79
C GLN A 207 -34.34 27.22 2.71
N PHE A 208 -33.13 26.79 3.11
CA PHE A 208 -32.96 25.68 4.06
C PHE A 208 -33.56 25.93 5.46
N ASN A 209 -33.89 27.17 5.80
CA ASN A 209 -34.60 27.51 7.04
C ASN A 209 -36.14 27.32 6.94
N ASP A 210 -36.65 26.96 5.76
CA ASP A 210 -38.07 26.71 5.45
C ASP A 210 -38.24 25.24 5.03
N ILE A 211 -38.43 24.36 6.02
CA ILE A 211 -38.44 22.91 5.84
C ILE A 211 -39.62 22.46 4.94
N ASP A 212 -40.80 23.05 5.14
CA ASP A 212 -42.02 22.71 4.40
C ASP A 212 -41.92 23.04 2.90
N ASN A 213 -41.08 24.00 2.54
CA ASN A 213 -40.77 24.38 1.17
C ASN A 213 -39.67 23.48 0.59
N ILE A 214 -38.60 23.21 1.35
CA ILE A 214 -37.50 22.33 0.95
C ILE A 214 -37.98 20.91 0.62
N ILE A 215 -38.91 20.35 1.39
CA ILE A 215 -39.48 19.01 1.13
C ILE A 215 -40.22 18.95 -0.23
N LYS A 216 -40.70 20.09 -0.73
CA LYS A 216 -41.42 20.22 -2.01
C LYS A 216 -40.52 20.61 -3.18
N MET A 217 -39.22 20.85 -2.95
CA MET A 217 -38.29 21.23 -4.01
C MET A 217 -37.76 20.00 -4.75
N ASP A 218 -37.83 20.03 -6.09
CA ASP A 218 -37.23 19.01 -6.94
C ASP A 218 -35.71 18.93 -6.79
N ILE A 219 -35.18 17.71 -6.96
CA ILE A 219 -33.74 17.44 -7.02
C ILE A 219 -33.31 17.11 -8.45
N THR A 220 -32.12 17.56 -8.84
CA THR A 220 -31.47 17.06 -10.07
C THR A 220 -30.94 15.65 -9.80
N THR A 221 -31.72 14.62 -10.15
CA THR A 221 -31.40 13.20 -9.92
C THR A 221 -30.04 12.78 -10.49
N ASP A 222 -29.67 13.34 -11.64
CA ASP A 222 -28.36 13.13 -12.27
C ASP A 222 -27.17 13.52 -11.38
N ASN A 223 -27.37 14.39 -10.39
CA ASN A 223 -26.33 14.82 -9.48
C ASN A 223 -26.16 13.87 -8.28
N LEU A 224 -27.04 12.87 -8.11
CA LEU A 224 -26.88 11.83 -7.08
C LEU A 224 -25.62 10.99 -7.31
N ARG A 225 -25.12 10.89 -8.56
CA ARG A 225 -23.88 10.19 -8.92
C ARG A 225 -22.62 10.72 -8.21
N PHE A 226 -22.68 11.94 -7.68
CA PHE A 226 -21.59 12.59 -6.95
C PHE A 226 -21.58 12.25 -5.44
N GLY A 227 -22.63 11.59 -4.94
CA GLY A 227 -22.79 11.26 -3.52
C GLY A 227 -22.82 12.49 -2.61
N ILE A 228 -22.58 12.27 -1.32
CA ILE A 228 -22.36 13.32 -0.32
C ILE A 228 -21.04 13.03 0.38
N SER A 229 -20.10 13.97 0.31
CA SER A 229 -18.79 13.84 0.96
C SER A 229 -18.92 13.94 2.49
N THR A 230 -18.88 12.78 3.17
CA THR A 230 -18.92 12.67 4.64
C THR A 230 -17.80 13.46 5.31
N LEU A 231 -16.59 13.47 4.73
CA LEU A 231 -15.45 14.25 5.20
C LEU A 231 -15.79 15.75 5.26
N HIS A 232 -16.30 16.32 4.16
CA HIS A 232 -16.68 17.73 4.11
C HIS A 232 -17.91 18.03 4.99
N ALA A 233 -18.84 17.08 5.15
CA ALA A 233 -19.97 17.23 6.07
C ALA A 233 -19.49 17.43 7.52
N TRP A 234 -18.58 16.60 8.02
CA TRP A 234 -18.01 16.74 9.36
C TRP A 234 -17.21 18.03 9.54
N ILE A 235 -16.36 18.39 8.57
CA ILE A 235 -15.57 19.63 8.61
C ILE A 235 -16.50 20.85 8.64
N ARG A 236 -17.53 20.90 7.79
CA ARG A 236 -18.47 22.03 7.73
C ARG A 236 -19.41 22.10 8.91
N PHE A 237 -19.81 20.96 9.48
CA PHE A 237 -20.58 20.93 10.72
C PHE A 237 -19.76 21.53 11.88
N PHE A 238 -18.50 21.11 12.04
CA PHE A 238 -17.62 21.65 13.06
C PHE A 238 -17.35 23.16 12.87
N ASP A 239 -17.07 23.59 11.64
CA ASP A 239 -16.93 25.00 11.24
C ASP A 239 -18.19 25.83 11.56
N CYS A 240 -19.38 25.27 11.33
CA CYS A 240 -20.66 25.88 11.69
C CYS A 240 -20.82 26.03 13.22
N CYS A 241 -20.55 24.99 13.99
CA CYS A 241 -20.60 25.04 15.46
C CYS A 241 -19.61 26.07 16.04
N LEU A 242 -18.42 26.19 15.45
CA LEU A 242 -17.43 27.21 15.82
C LEU A 242 -17.96 28.62 15.51
N HIS A 243 -18.44 28.87 14.29
CA HIS A 243 -19.03 30.15 13.91
C HIS A 243 -20.24 30.54 14.75
N LEU A 244 -21.07 29.57 15.14
CA LEU A 244 -22.16 29.78 16.09
C LEU A 244 -21.60 30.21 17.45
N SER A 245 -20.64 29.46 18.01
CA SER A 245 -20.02 29.74 19.32
C SER A 245 -19.39 31.14 19.42
N TYR A 246 -18.85 31.67 18.31
CA TYR A 246 -18.29 33.03 18.22
C TYR A 246 -19.36 34.12 18.17
N LYS A 247 -20.56 33.79 17.67
CA LYS A 247 -21.67 34.72 17.46
C LYS A 247 -22.73 34.67 18.56
N LEU A 248 -22.72 33.66 19.44
CA LEU A 248 -23.69 33.51 20.55
C LEU A 248 -23.89 34.80 21.36
N THR A 249 -22.83 35.57 21.63
CA THR A 249 -22.92 36.83 22.39
C THR A 249 -23.49 38.01 21.60
N THR A 250 -23.68 37.86 20.29
CA THR A 250 -24.12 38.92 19.37
C THR A 250 -25.45 38.62 18.68
N GLU A 251 -25.88 37.34 18.70
CA GLU A 251 -27.11 36.79 18.12
C GLU A 251 -27.37 37.16 16.64
N LYS A 252 -26.34 37.64 15.93
CA LYS A 252 -26.40 38.14 14.56
C LYS A 252 -25.66 37.21 13.61
N TRP A 253 -26.35 36.72 12.58
CA TRP A 253 -25.74 35.92 11.51
C TRP A 253 -24.58 36.65 10.80
N GLN A 254 -24.70 37.97 10.60
CA GLN A 254 -23.71 38.80 9.90
C GLN A 254 -23.13 39.89 10.80
N ALA A 255 -21.81 39.84 11.01
CA ALA A 255 -21.05 40.87 11.72
C ALA A 255 -20.69 42.04 10.78
N ARG A 256 -21.69 42.84 10.38
CA ARG A 256 -21.47 44.01 9.50
C ARG A 256 -20.93 45.23 10.26
N GLN A 257 -21.46 45.48 11.46
CA GLN A 257 -21.07 46.61 12.33
C GLN A 257 -19.70 46.35 12.99
N GLU A 258 -18.87 47.37 13.11
CA GLU A 258 -17.48 47.23 13.57
C GLU A 258 -17.37 46.75 15.03
N GLU A 259 -18.33 47.15 15.87
CA GLU A 259 -18.48 46.63 17.23
C GLU A 259 -18.77 45.13 17.26
N VAL A 260 -19.71 44.67 16.43
CA VAL A 260 -20.07 43.25 16.33
C VAL A 260 -18.88 42.43 15.81
N LYS A 261 -18.11 42.93 14.84
CA LYS A 261 -16.87 42.28 14.38
C LYS A 261 -15.85 42.13 15.51
N ARG A 262 -15.63 43.19 16.30
CA ARG A 262 -14.69 43.18 17.43
C ARG A 262 -15.10 42.14 18.48
N ASN A 263 -16.38 42.10 18.83
CA ASN A 263 -16.91 41.17 19.83
C ASN A 263 -16.78 39.70 19.37
N VAL A 264 -17.10 39.41 18.10
CA VAL A 264 -16.89 38.08 17.48
C VAL A 264 -15.41 37.71 17.44
N LYS A 265 -14.50 38.66 17.14
CA LYS A 265 -13.04 38.43 17.13
C LYS A 265 -12.52 38.07 18.53
N MET A 266 -12.84 38.86 19.54
CA MET A 266 -12.43 38.57 20.93
C MET A 266 -12.94 37.20 21.39
N ARG A 267 -14.19 36.85 21.07
CA ARG A 267 -14.77 35.55 21.42
C ARG A 267 -14.10 34.38 20.66
N LYS A 268 -13.66 34.58 19.42
CA LYS A 268 -12.87 33.60 18.65
C LYS A 268 -11.53 33.33 19.33
N GLU A 269 -10.79 34.37 19.70
CA GLU A 269 -9.48 34.28 20.37
C GLU A 269 -9.57 33.61 21.75
N GLU A 270 -10.61 33.95 22.54
CA GLU A 270 -10.89 33.33 23.84
C GLU A 270 -11.16 31.82 23.69
N ILE A 271 -12.10 31.44 22.80
CA ILE A 271 -12.46 30.03 22.60
C ILE A 271 -11.27 29.23 22.06
N GLN A 272 -10.48 29.78 21.12
CA GLN A 272 -9.28 29.11 20.61
C GLN A 272 -8.25 28.86 21.72
N THR A 273 -8.04 29.84 22.60
CA THR A 273 -7.17 29.70 23.78
C THR A 273 -7.68 28.61 24.73
N GLN A 274 -8.98 28.60 25.05
CA GLN A 274 -9.58 27.58 25.91
C GLN A 274 -9.52 26.17 25.30
N PHE A 275 -9.69 26.04 23.98
CA PHE A 275 -9.55 24.77 23.25
C PHE A 275 -8.10 24.24 23.35
N LYS A 276 -7.11 25.12 23.12
CA LYS A 276 -5.67 24.81 23.24
C LYS A 276 -5.30 24.32 24.64
N ILE A 277 -5.80 24.99 25.68
CA ILE A 277 -5.56 24.62 27.09
C ILE A 277 -6.21 23.27 27.44
N LYS A 278 -7.50 23.09 27.10
CA LYS A 278 -8.28 21.92 27.57
C LYS A 278 -8.01 20.63 26.79
N LEU A 279 -7.62 20.72 25.51
CA LEU A 279 -7.43 19.55 24.64
C LEU A 279 -5.97 19.30 24.23
N GLY A 280 -5.03 20.10 24.74
CA GLY A 280 -3.59 19.92 24.49
C GLY A 280 -3.16 20.09 23.02
N THR A 281 -4.04 20.58 22.15
CA THR A 281 -3.77 20.73 20.71
C THR A 281 -2.71 21.79 20.47
N LYS A 282 -1.56 21.43 19.89
CA LYS A 282 -0.52 22.41 19.50
C LYS A 282 -1.11 23.47 18.57
N GLY A 283 -1.10 24.73 19.04
CA GLY A 283 -2.02 25.77 18.58
C GLY A 283 -1.76 26.35 17.19
N ASP A 284 -0.60 26.06 16.58
CA ASP A 284 -0.07 26.91 15.51
C ASP A 284 -0.09 26.23 14.12
N THR A 285 -0.85 25.13 13.96
CA THR A 285 -1.03 24.50 12.63
C THR A 285 -2.40 23.85 12.43
N LEU A 286 -2.94 23.09 13.41
CA LEU A 286 -4.27 22.49 13.25
C LEU A 286 -5.38 23.54 13.34
N ALA A 287 -5.28 24.46 14.31
CA ALA A 287 -6.17 25.61 14.41
C ALA A 287 -6.11 26.43 13.11
N TYR A 288 -4.92 26.86 12.67
CA TYR A 288 -4.80 27.62 11.42
C TYR A 288 -5.31 26.87 10.19
N LYS A 289 -5.14 25.56 10.02
CA LYS A 289 -5.68 24.84 8.85
C LYS A 289 -7.20 24.64 8.89
N LEU A 290 -7.81 24.39 10.05
CA LEU A 290 -9.27 24.33 10.19
C LEU A 290 -9.92 25.72 10.11
N PHE A 291 -9.29 26.75 10.70
CA PHE A 291 -9.78 28.14 10.73
C PHE A 291 -9.35 29.02 9.54
N SER A 292 -8.54 28.53 8.59
CA SER A 292 -8.30 29.21 7.30
C SER A 292 -9.16 28.62 6.17
N TYR A 293 -9.67 27.39 6.34
CA TYR A 293 -10.66 26.82 5.41
C TYR A 293 -12.01 27.56 5.43
N SER A 294 -12.30 28.32 6.49
CA SER A 294 -13.40 29.29 6.53
C SER A 294 -13.11 30.53 5.68
N ASP A 295 -11.86 31.00 5.66
CA ASP A 295 -11.47 32.24 4.99
C ASP A 295 -11.22 32.01 3.47
N ILE A 296 -10.81 30.80 3.07
CA ILE A 296 -10.63 30.38 1.65
C ILE A 296 -11.99 30.05 0.96
N CYS A 297 -13.11 30.42 1.58
CA CYS A 297 -14.47 30.19 1.04
C CYS A 297 -15.37 31.43 1.06
N ILE A 298 -14.81 32.62 1.31
CA ILE A 298 -15.51 33.91 1.24
C ILE A 298 -14.88 34.76 0.13
N GLY A 299 -15.16 34.33 -1.09
CA GLY A 299 -15.00 35.05 -2.36
C GLY A 299 -16.16 34.62 -3.27
#